data_AF-A0A1B2HIJ2-F1
#
_entry.id   AF-A0A1B2HIJ2-F1
#
_cell.length_a   1.000
_cell.length_b   1.000
_cell.length_c   1.000
_cell.angle_alpha   90.00
_cell.angle_beta   90.00
_cell.angle_gamma   90.00
#
_symmetry.space_group_name_H-M   'P 1'
#
loop_
_entity.id
_entity.type
_entity.pdbx_description
1 polymer ?
#
loop_
_entity_poly.entity_id
_entity_poly.type
_entity_poly.pdbx_seq_one_letter_code
_entity_poly.pdbx_strand_id
1 'polypeptide(L)'
;MDDVAALDAVVCEAASVRVVELEAHGRIVVDLSRSDDRERLRAAMTVSSLPGYVCACRGQVRFEFFDADGARLAVVAFHHGISLAWSEWQGHGELADGTRLERWLDERRLSAQWRDLQQERLDWIRAVPPALEELGGQLLRSPERAALVTRARRLMLAVEPVSRVLQLLAWCAAGTGWVAGYPPHEAVAGRILDHEPVARIVAALQDPRAGERHVAGAARYFLVPPRLSA
;
A
#
# COMPACT_ATOMS: atom_id res chain seq x y z
N MET A 1 9.40 8.15 21.30
CA MET A 1 10.64 7.35 21.44
C MET A 1 10.96 6.78 20.07
N ASP A 2 11.93 7.34 19.36
CA ASP A 2 12.28 6.86 18.00
C ASP A 2 13.34 5.75 18.07
N ASP A 3 12.94 4.63 18.67
CA ASP A 3 13.75 3.43 18.77
C ASP A 3 13.07 2.27 18.04
N VAL A 4 13.76 1.72 17.05
CA VAL A 4 13.30 0.57 16.25
C VAL A 4 13.16 -0.70 17.10
N ALA A 5 13.86 -0.79 18.23
CA ALA A 5 13.78 -1.92 19.16
C ALA A 5 12.66 -1.78 20.21
N ALA A 6 12.05 -0.60 20.37
CA ALA A 6 11.04 -0.39 21.41
C ALA A 6 9.81 -1.30 21.26
N LEU A 7 9.40 -1.58 20.02
CA LEU A 7 8.30 -2.50 19.77
C LEU A 7 8.69 -3.96 20.05
N ASP A 8 9.95 -4.34 19.85
CA ASP A 8 10.47 -5.67 20.19
C ASP A 8 10.27 -5.98 21.68
N ALA A 9 10.58 -5.00 22.52
CA ALA A 9 10.40 -5.10 23.98
C ALA A 9 8.92 -5.33 24.36
N VAL A 10 7.99 -4.59 23.74
CA VAL A 10 6.54 -4.77 23.96
C VAL A 10 6.10 -6.18 23.59
N VAL A 11 6.55 -6.71 22.43
CA VAL A 11 6.20 -8.07 21.99
C VAL A 11 6.79 -9.12 22.94
N CYS A 12 7.98 -8.87 23.51
CA CYS A 12 8.60 -9.77 24.48
C CYS A 12 7.85 -9.82 25.81
N GLU A 13 7.35 -8.67 26.28
CA GLU A 13 6.61 -8.53 27.54
C GLU A 13 5.16 -9.00 27.45
N ALA A 14 4.53 -8.87 26.28
CA ALA A 14 3.13 -9.23 26.09
C ALA A 14 2.86 -10.72 26.37
N ALA A 15 1.85 -10.98 27.20
CA ALA A 15 1.31 -12.32 27.41
C ALA A 15 0.28 -12.70 26.34
N SER A 16 -0.40 -11.72 25.75
CA SER A 16 -1.33 -11.95 24.65
C SER A 16 -1.39 -10.78 23.68
N VAL A 17 -1.85 -11.06 22.45
CA VAL A 17 -2.17 -10.04 21.46
C VAL A 17 -3.55 -10.28 20.89
N ARG A 18 -4.38 -9.22 20.88
CA ARG A 18 -5.63 -9.21 20.12
C ARG A 18 -5.36 -8.58 18.77
N VAL A 19 -5.80 -9.25 17.71
CA VAL A 19 -5.65 -8.77 16.33
C VAL A 19 -7.04 -8.53 15.77
N VAL A 20 -7.26 -7.32 15.25
CA VAL A 20 -8.56 -6.83 14.76
C VAL A 20 -8.40 -6.30 13.35
N GLU A 21 -9.19 -6.80 12.40
CA GLU A 21 -9.30 -6.18 11.08
C GLU A 21 -10.11 -4.88 11.19
N LEU A 22 -9.58 -3.77 10.68
CA LEU A 22 -10.17 -2.44 10.87
C LEU A 22 -11.32 -2.14 9.90
N GLU A 23 -11.30 -2.75 8.71
CA GLU A 23 -12.34 -2.59 7.68
C GLU A 23 -13.23 -3.85 7.52
N ALA A 24 -12.86 -4.92 8.21
CA ALA A 24 -13.60 -6.18 8.22
C ALA A 24 -14.07 -6.54 9.63
N HIS A 25 -14.64 -7.74 9.78
CA HIS A 25 -15.18 -8.24 11.05
C HIS A 25 -14.28 -9.30 11.70
N GLY A 26 -13.07 -9.55 11.16
CA GLY A 26 -12.14 -10.52 11.70
C GLY A 26 -11.52 -10.07 13.02
N ARG A 27 -11.57 -10.96 14.02
CA ARG A 27 -10.91 -10.77 15.31
C ARG A 27 -10.38 -12.09 15.83
N ILE A 28 -9.13 -12.10 16.26
CA ILE A 28 -8.56 -13.20 17.05
C ILE A 28 -7.88 -12.67 18.30
N VAL A 29 -7.66 -13.56 19.25
CA VAL A 29 -6.73 -13.36 20.36
C VAL A 29 -5.72 -14.48 20.27
N VAL A 30 -4.44 -14.13 20.28
CA VAL A 30 -3.32 -15.06 20.28
C VAL A 30 -2.67 -15.01 21.65
N ASP A 31 -2.53 -16.18 22.25
CA ASP A 31 -1.75 -16.37 23.46
C ASP A 31 -0.25 -16.35 23.10
N LEU A 32 0.47 -15.36 23.63
CA LEU A 32 1.91 -15.19 23.42
C LEU A 32 2.73 -15.78 24.57
N SER A 33 2.10 -16.39 25.58
CA SER A 33 2.80 -17.14 26.62
C SER A 33 3.62 -18.29 26.03
N ARG A 34 3.20 -18.82 24.88
CA ARG A 34 3.95 -19.79 24.07
C ARG A 34 5.13 -19.11 23.36
N SER A 35 6.35 -19.63 23.57
CA SER A 35 7.59 -19.09 22.97
C SER A 35 7.50 -18.95 21.46
N ASP A 36 6.99 -19.98 20.78
CA ASP A 36 7.04 -20.06 19.32
C ASP A 36 6.21 -18.96 18.65
N ASP A 37 4.99 -18.68 19.14
CA ASP A 37 4.14 -17.65 18.55
C ASP A 37 4.66 -16.24 18.82
N ARG A 38 5.27 -16.03 20.00
CA ARG A 38 5.93 -14.78 20.36
C ARG A 38 7.12 -14.52 19.46
N GLU A 39 8.02 -15.49 19.32
CA GLU A 39 9.21 -15.38 18.47
C GLU A 39 8.87 -15.14 17.01
N ARG A 40 7.85 -15.84 16.50
CA ARG A 40 7.38 -15.66 15.11
C ARG A 40 6.77 -14.28 14.89
N LEU A 41 5.95 -13.78 15.81
CA LEU A 41 5.36 -12.44 15.70
C LEU A 41 6.45 -11.37 15.81
N ARG A 42 7.37 -11.52 16.75
CA ARG A 42 8.52 -10.64 16.96
C ARG A 42 9.38 -10.51 15.70
N ALA A 43 9.74 -11.64 15.09
CA ALA A 43 10.49 -11.66 13.83
C ALA A 43 9.71 -11.08 12.64
N ALA A 44 8.37 -11.13 12.68
CA ALA A 44 7.52 -10.58 11.63
C ALA A 44 7.29 -9.06 11.78
N MET A 45 7.32 -8.54 13.01
CA MET A 45 7.12 -7.12 13.32
C MET A 45 8.43 -6.32 13.42
N THR A 46 9.54 -6.89 12.97
CA THR A 46 10.85 -6.22 12.99
C THR A 46 10.82 -4.96 12.11
N VAL A 47 11.15 -3.81 12.72
CA VAL A 47 11.23 -2.51 12.03
C VAL A 47 12.66 -2.27 11.57
N SER A 48 12.81 -1.86 10.31
CA SER A 48 14.10 -1.56 9.69
C SER A 48 14.48 -0.08 9.72
N SER A 49 13.49 0.84 9.76
CA SER A 49 13.74 2.28 9.72
C SER A 49 12.62 3.09 10.40
N LEU A 50 13.00 4.26 10.91
CA LEU A 50 12.14 5.31 11.49
C LEU A 50 12.71 6.72 11.17
N PRO A 51 11.86 7.75 11.03
CA PRO A 51 10.44 7.67 10.71
C PRO A 51 10.27 7.27 9.23
N GLY A 52 9.43 6.29 8.97
CA GLY A 52 8.96 5.92 7.64
C GLY A 52 7.76 6.77 7.19
N TYR A 53 7.25 6.45 6.01
CA TYR A 53 6.11 7.12 5.41
C TYR A 53 4.85 7.04 6.28
N VAL A 54 4.27 8.20 6.61
CA VAL A 54 2.98 8.32 7.31
C VAL A 54 1.85 8.31 6.28
N CYS A 55 0.94 7.35 6.45
CA CYS A 55 -0.29 7.30 5.65
C CYS A 55 -1.47 7.89 6.44
N ALA A 56 -2.38 8.57 5.74
CA ALA A 56 -3.64 9.06 6.31
C ALA A 56 -4.72 7.96 6.47
N CYS A 57 -4.46 6.72 6.04
CA CYS A 57 -5.38 5.61 6.25
C CYS A 57 -5.38 5.16 7.72
N ARG A 58 -6.37 4.37 8.13
CA ARG A 58 -6.46 3.83 9.51
C ARG A 58 -5.59 2.60 9.76
N GLY A 59 -4.98 2.05 8.70
CA GLY A 59 -4.36 0.73 8.70
C GLY A 59 -5.38 -0.38 8.40
N GLN A 60 -4.88 -1.57 8.09
CA GLN A 60 -5.70 -2.74 7.76
C GLN A 60 -6.00 -3.60 8.98
N VAL A 61 -5.01 -3.78 9.85
CA VAL A 61 -5.12 -4.58 11.08
C VAL A 61 -4.55 -3.80 12.25
N ARG A 62 -5.20 -3.93 13.40
CA ARG A 62 -4.75 -3.41 14.68
C ARG A 62 -4.34 -4.55 15.60
N PHE A 63 -3.13 -4.46 16.13
CA PHE A 63 -2.57 -5.29 17.18
C PHE A 63 -2.71 -4.56 18.51
N GLU A 64 -3.40 -5.18 19.46
CA GLU A 64 -3.51 -4.72 20.85
C GLU A 64 -2.74 -5.70 21.73
N PHE A 65 -1.63 -5.26 22.31
CA PHE A 65 -0.77 -6.08 23.17
C PHE A 65 -1.19 -5.94 24.62
N PHE A 66 -1.24 -7.06 25.34
CA PHE A 66 -1.61 -7.09 26.76
C PHE A 66 -0.57 -7.90 27.56
N ASP A 67 -0.30 -7.46 28.78
CA ASP A 67 0.52 -8.19 29.75
C ASP A 67 -0.25 -9.37 30.38
N ALA A 68 0.39 -10.04 31.34
CA ALA A 68 -0.18 -11.20 32.04
C ALA A 68 -1.39 -10.85 32.93
N ASP A 69 -1.46 -9.60 33.42
CA ASP A 69 -2.57 -9.10 34.22
C ASP A 69 -3.74 -8.56 33.34
N GLY A 70 -3.53 -8.55 32.03
CA GLY A 70 -4.50 -8.06 31.04
C GLY A 70 -4.48 -6.55 30.84
N ALA A 71 -3.48 -5.84 31.39
CA ALA A 71 -3.28 -4.42 31.09
C ALA A 71 -2.71 -4.25 29.68
N ARG A 72 -3.16 -3.22 28.97
CA ARG A 72 -2.79 -2.98 27.58
C ARG A 72 -1.43 -2.28 27.51
N LEU A 73 -0.45 -2.95 26.91
CA LEU A 73 0.91 -2.45 26.72
C LEU A 73 1.01 -1.49 25.53
N ALA A 74 0.42 -1.86 24.39
CA ALA A 74 0.50 -1.07 23.17
C ALA A 74 -0.67 -1.32 22.22
N VAL A 75 -0.86 -0.37 21.30
CA VAL A 75 -1.73 -0.49 20.13
C VAL A 75 -0.93 -0.12 18.89
N VAL A 76 -0.81 -1.05 17.97
CA VAL A 76 -0.03 -0.89 16.74
C VAL A 76 -0.91 -1.20 15.55
N ALA A 77 -0.98 -0.31 14.56
CA ALA A 77 -1.71 -0.56 13.32
C ALA A 77 -0.74 -0.98 12.21
N PHE A 78 -1.14 -1.95 11.39
CA PHE A 78 -0.39 -2.37 10.21
C PHE A 78 -0.95 -1.70 8.97
N HIS A 79 -0.05 -1.11 8.18
CA HIS A 79 -0.32 -0.29 7.01
C HIS A 79 0.31 -0.90 5.75
N HIS A 80 -0.53 -1.17 4.76
CA HIS A 80 -0.20 -1.48 3.36
C HIS A 80 0.79 -2.64 3.16
N GLY A 81 0.81 -3.59 4.10
CA GLY A 81 1.73 -4.71 3.99
C GLY A 81 3.19 -4.36 4.29
N ILE A 82 3.52 -3.11 4.65
CA ILE A 82 4.91 -2.64 4.70
C ILE A 82 5.29 -1.77 5.90
N SER A 83 4.33 -1.20 6.63
CA SER A 83 4.66 -0.30 7.74
C SER A 83 3.74 -0.45 8.94
N LEU A 84 4.24 -0.09 10.12
CA LEU A 84 3.53 -0.12 11.39
C LEU A 84 3.35 1.30 11.92
N ALA A 85 2.14 1.66 12.35
CA ALA A 85 1.86 2.91 13.03
C ALA A 85 1.71 2.66 14.53
N TRP A 86 2.47 3.39 15.33
CA TRP A 86 2.42 3.34 16.78
C TRP A 86 2.57 4.76 17.33
N SER A 87 1.74 5.14 18.30
CA SER A 87 1.69 6.51 18.86
C SER A 87 2.99 6.98 19.50
N GLU A 88 3.86 6.04 19.87
CA GLU A 88 5.15 6.35 20.49
C GLU A 88 6.22 6.78 19.48
N TRP A 89 5.97 6.63 18.17
CA TRP A 89 6.87 7.07 17.10
C TRP A 89 6.44 8.39 16.48
N GLN A 90 7.41 9.18 15.98
CA GLN A 90 7.11 10.41 15.22
C GLN A 90 6.59 10.15 13.78
N GLY A 91 6.49 8.88 13.38
CA GLY A 91 5.99 8.45 12.07
C GLY A 91 5.66 6.95 12.08
N HIS A 92 5.58 6.33 10.91
CA HIS A 92 5.38 4.87 10.84
C HIS A 92 6.75 4.16 10.82
N GLY A 93 6.86 2.98 11.43
CA GLY A 93 8.03 2.11 11.27
C GLY A 93 7.94 1.29 9.98
N GLU A 94 8.97 1.31 9.14
CA GLU A 94 9.02 0.43 7.97
C GLU A 94 9.43 -0.98 8.39
N LEU A 95 8.62 -1.98 8.04
CA LEU A 95 8.95 -3.38 8.32
C LEU A 95 10.18 -3.82 7.52
N ALA A 96 11.06 -4.59 8.17
CA ALA A 96 12.17 -5.24 7.49
C ALA A 96 11.69 -6.24 6.42
N ASP A 97 10.59 -6.94 6.70
CA ASP A 97 9.96 -7.89 5.78
C ASP A 97 8.45 -7.99 6.07
N GLY A 98 7.68 -7.13 5.40
CA GLY A 98 6.22 -7.10 5.56
C GLY A 98 5.52 -8.42 5.19
N THR A 99 6.11 -9.22 4.29
CA THR A 99 5.52 -10.50 3.87
C THR A 99 5.49 -11.54 4.98
N ARG A 100 6.38 -11.42 5.98
CA ARG A 100 6.37 -12.29 7.17
C ARG A 100 5.15 -12.01 8.05
N LEU A 101 4.81 -10.74 8.24
CA LEU A 101 3.65 -10.36 9.04
C LEU A 101 2.35 -10.77 8.34
N GLU A 102 2.29 -10.60 7.03
CA GLU A 102 1.16 -11.08 6.21
C GLU A 102 1.00 -12.60 6.32
N ARG A 103 2.08 -13.37 6.18
CA ARG A 103 2.03 -14.84 6.36
C ARG A 103 1.57 -15.23 7.76
N TRP A 104 2.03 -14.53 8.79
CA TRP A 104 1.60 -14.78 10.17
C TRP A 104 0.10 -14.55 10.36
N LEU A 105 -0.47 -13.54 9.69
CA LEU A 105 -1.90 -13.23 9.67
C LEU A 105 -2.71 -14.27 8.85
N ASP A 106 -2.20 -14.66 7.68
CA ASP A 106 -2.79 -15.67 6.79
C ASP A 106 -3.01 -17.01 7.50
N GLU A 107 -1.99 -17.48 8.22
CA GLU A 107 -2.05 -18.73 8.99
C GLU A 107 -3.19 -18.72 10.03
N ARG A 108 -3.60 -17.52 10.45
CA ARG A 108 -4.67 -17.28 11.43
C ARG A 108 -6.00 -16.90 10.79
N ARG A 109 -6.09 -16.98 9.45
CA ARG A 109 -7.27 -16.65 8.63
C ARG A 109 -7.75 -15.20 8.80
N LEU A 110 -6.87 -14.30 9.22
CA LEU A 110 -7.11 -12.86 9.24
C LEU A 110 -6.54 -12.25 7.96
N SER A 111 -7.15 -12.58 6.81
CA SER A 111 -6.62 -12.14 5.52
C SER A 111 -7.53 -12.30 4.30
N ALA A 112 -8.79 -12.69 4.46
CA ALA A 112 -9.62 -13.04 3.31
C ALA A 112 -9.78 -11.85 2.33
N GLN A 113 -10.02 -10.65 2.85
CA GLN A 113 -10.07 -9.41 2.05
C GLN A 113 -8.68 -8.91 1.61
N TRP A 114 -7.61 -9.41 2.25
CA TRP A 114 -6.23 -8.98 1.98
C TRP A 114 -5.68 -9.59 0.71
N ARG A 115 -6.08 -10.83 0.40
CA ARG A 115 -5.71 -11.47 -0.85
C ARG A 115 -6.25 -10.70 -2.04
N ASP A 116 -7.46 -10.15 -1.92
CA ASP A 116 -8.04 -9.33 -2.98
C ASP A 116 -7.26 -8.01 -3.12
N LEU A 117 -7.00 -7.28 -2.03
CA LEU A 117 -6.20 -6.05 -2.07
C LEU A 117 -4.74 -6.26 -2.54
N GLN A 118 -4.12 -7.39 -2.16
CA GLN A 118 -2.77 -7.74 -2.62
C GLN A 118 -2.77 -8.15 -4.10
N GLN A 119 -3.76 -8.92 -4.54
CA GLN A 119 -3.91 -9.28 -5.94
C GLN A 119 -4.12 -8.03 -6.79
N GLU A 120 -4.96 -7.10 -6.34
CA GLU A 120 -5.17 -5.81 -6.99
C GLU A 120 -3.88 -4.97 -7.04
N ARG A 121 -3.12 -4.92 -5.95
CA ARG A 121 -1.79 -4.26 -5.93
C ARG A 121 -0.82 -4.90 -6.93
N LEU A 122 -0.78 -6.23 -6.99
CA LEU A 122 0.05 -6.96 -7.96
C LEU A 122 -0.39 -6.66 -9.39
N ASP A 123 -1.70 -6.57 -9.63
CA ASP A 123 -2.25 -6.24 -10.94
C ASP A 123 -1.91 -4.80 -11.33
N TRP A 124 -1.91 -3.85 -10.38
CA TRP A 124 -1.41 -2.50 -10.61
C TRP A 124 0.08 -2.46 -10.96
N ILE A 125 0.92 -3.25 -10.27
CA ILE A 125 2.35 -3.38 -10.57
C ILE A 125 2.57 -4.00 -11.96
N ARG A 126 1.81 -5.05 -12.31
CA ARG A 126 1.88 -5.70 -13.62
C ARG A 126 1.44 -4.77 -14.75
N ALA A 127 0.55 -3.82 -14.46
CA ALA A 127 0.10 -2.82 -15.41
C ALA A 127 1.04 -1.61 -15.55
N VAL A 128 2.14 -1.56 -14.77
CA VAL A 128 3.17 -0.52 -14.93
C VAL A 128 3.68 -0.55 -16.39
N PRO A 129 3.68 0.60 -17.09
CA PRO A 129 4.23 0.68 -18.43
C PRO A 129 5.65 0.12 -18.52
N PRO A 130 6.04 -0.63 -19.58
CA PRO A 130 7.37 -1.22 -19.68
C PRO A 130 8.52 -0.21 -19.51
N ALA A 131 8.33 1.03 -19.97
CA ALA A 131 9.31 2.10 -19.80
C ALA A 131 9.55 2.50 -18.33
N LEU A 132 8.71 2.03 -17.40
CA LEU A 132 8.71 2.36 -15.97
C LEU A 132 8.96 1.15 -15.07
N GLU A 133 9.24 -0.04 -15.63
CA GLU A 133 9.37 -1.29 -14.86
C GLU A 133 10.36 -1.16 -13.69
N GLU A 134 11.55 -0.60 -13.94
CA GLU A 134 12.58 -0.36 -12.92
C GLU A 134 12.15 0.63 -11.81
N LEU A 135 11.17 1.49 -12.11
CA LEU A 135 10.63 2.46 -11.15
C LEU A 135 9.38 1.96 -10.44
N GLY A 136 8.73 0.89 -10.92
CA GLY A 136 7.42 0.43 -10.42
C GLY A 136 7.40 0.24 -8.91
N GLY A 137 8.41 -0.45 -8.36
CA GLY A 137 8.53 -0.65 -6.91
C GLY A 137 8.77 0.64 -6.11
N GLN A 138 9.47 1.62 -6.68
CA GLN A 138 9.70 2.92 -6.03
C GLN A 138 8.44 3.80 -6.08
N LEU A 139 7.73 3.79 -7.21
CA LEU A 139 6.46 4.52 -7.39
C LEU A 139 5.36 3.96 -6.49
N LEU A 140 5.39 2.67 -6.21
CA LEU A 140 4.49 2.02 -5.26
C LEU A 140 4.78 2.43 -3.80
N ARG A 141 6.06 2.51 -3.42
CA ARG A 141 6.49 2.81 -2.03
C ARG A 141 6.49 4.30 -1.70
N SER A 142 6.75 5.16 -2.70
CA SER A 142 6.92 6.60 -2.48
C SER A 142 6.28 7.44 -3.60
N PRO A 143 4.97 7.25 -3.88
CA PRO A 143 4.27 7.93 -4.97
C PRO A 143 4.19 9.46 -4.82
N GLU A 144 4.36 9.97 -3.61
CA GLU A 144 4.37 11.39 -3.27
C GLU A 144 5.64 12.11 -3.77
N ARG A 145 6.76 11.39 -3.96
CA ARG A 145 8.04 11.99 -4.37
C ARG A 145 7.96 12.57 -5.78
N ALA A 146 7.82 13.89 -5.87
CA ALA A 146 7.71 14.62 -7.14
C ALA A 146 8.85 14.32 -8.13
N ALA A 147 10.08 14.09 -7.62
CA ALA A 147 11.23 13.71 -8.45
C ALA A 147 11.05 12.34 -9.14
N LEU A 148 10.44 11.36 -8.47
CA LEU A 148 10.15 10.05 -9.05
C LEU A 148 9.10 10.15 -10.15
N VAL A 149 8.00 10.89 -9.90
CA VAL A 149 6.95 11.12 -10.90
C VAL A 149 7.49 11.90 -12.11
N THR A 150 8.35 12.90 -11.87
CA THR A 150 9.01 13.67 -12.94
C THR A 150 9.92 12.78 -13.80
N ARG A 151 10.68 11.89 -13.17
CA ARG A 151 11.51 10.91 -13.87
C ARG A 151 10.66 9.94 -14.69
N ALA A 152 9.60 9.39 -14.09
CA ALA A 152 8.67 8.50 -14.79
C ALA A 152 8.05 9.17 -16.02
N ARG A 153 7.57 10.42 -15.87
CA ARG A 153 7.07 11.21 -17.01
C ARG A 153 8.12 11.34 -18.12
N ARG A 154 9.37 11.66 -17.79
CA ARG A 154 10.45 11.80 -18.77
C ARG A 154 10.69 10.51 -19.54
N LEU A 155 10.67 9.36 -18.87
CA LEU A 155 10.80 8.05 -19.52
C LEU A 155 9.63 7.78 -20.46
N MET A 156 8.40 8.11 -20.04
CA MET A 156 7.22 7.97 -20.89
C MET A 156 7.30 8.86 -22.14
N LEU A 157 7.96 10.02 -22.12
CA LEU A 157 8.10 10.87 -23.32
C LEU A 157 8.82 10.18 -24.49
N ALA A 158 9.65 9.15 -24.22
CA ALA A 158 10.29 8.35 -25.26
C ALA A 158 9.34 7.34 -25.93
N VAL A 159 8.18 7.08 -25.33
CA VAL A 159 7.14 6.20 -25.88
C VAL A 159 6.28 6.99 -26.89
N GLU A 160 5.96 6.34 -28.01
CA GLU A 160 5.09 6.88 -29.06
C GLU A 160 3.79 7.47 -28.45
N PRO A 161 3.34 8.68 -28.85
CA PRO A 161 2.29 9.41 -28.14
C PRO A 161 0.98 8.66 -27.89
N VAL A 162 0.45 7.92 -28.87
CA VAL A 162 -0.80 7.16 -28.68
C VAL A 162 -0.55 5.96 -27.76
N SER A 163 0.52 5.22 -28.01
CA SER A 163 0.94 4.08 -27.19
C SER A 163 1.16 4.46 -25.73
N ARG A 164 1.77 5.62 -25.49
CA ARG A 164 1.99 6.19 -24.17
C ARG A 164 0.68 6.43 -23.42
N VAL A 165 -0.28 7.09 -24.07
CA VAL A 165 -1.59 7.35 -23.47
C VAL A 165 -2.32 6.03 -23.18
N LEU A 166 -2.35 5.10 -24.14
CA LEU A 166 -2.99 3.80 -23.92
C LEU A 166 -2.37 3.04 -22.74
N GLN A 167 -1.04 3.03 -22.61
CA GLN A 167 -0.37 2.41 -21.47
C GLN A 167 -0.73 3.08 -20.13
N LEU A 168 -0.75 4.42 -20.09
CA LEU A 168 -1.13 5.16 -18.87
C LEU A 168 -2.60 4.95 -18.49
N LEU A 169 -3.50 4.89 -19.47
CA LEU A 169 -4.92 4.59 -19.22
C LEU A 169 -5.10 3.15 -18.73
N ALA A 170 -4.43 2.17 -19.34
CA ALA A 170 -4.44 0.80 -18.87
C ALA A 170 -3.94 0.69 -17.42
N TRP A 171 -2.91 1.46 -17.07
CA TRP A 171 -2.39 1.52 -15.71
C TRP A 171 -3.38 2.15 -14.71
N CYS A 172 -4.07 3.24 -15.08
CA CYS A 172 -5.19 3.79 -14.29
C CYS A 172 -6.31 2.76 -14.07
N ALA A 173 -6.59 1.92 -15.07
CA ALA A 173 -7.63 0.89 -15.00
C ALA A 173 -7.28 -0.29 -14.08
N ALA A 174 -6.00 -0.48 -13.77
CA ALA A 174 -5.53 -1.54 -12.87
C ALA A 174 -5.63 -1.20 -11.38
N GLY A 175 -5.95 0.06 -11.04
CA GLY A 175 -6.20 0.46 -9.64
C GLY A 175 -7.45 -0.17 -9.03
N THR A 176 -7.57 -0.03 -7.72
CA THR A 176 -8.71 -0.42 -6.89
C THR A 176 -9.78 0.68 -6.84
N GLY A 177 -9.38 1.94 -7.04
CA GLY A 177 -10.29 3.09 -7.02
C GLY A 177 -10.88 3.38 -5.64
N TRP A 178 -12.14 3.82 -5.63
CA TRP A 178 -12.82 4.32 -4.42
C TRP A 178 -13.07 3.25 -3.35
N VAL A 179 -13.23 2.00 -3.77
CA VAL A 179 -13.64 0.89 -2.88
C VAL A 179 -12.57 0.60 -1.81
N ALA A 180 -11.29 0.85 -2.11
CA ALA A 180 -10.16 0.66 -1.19
C ALA A 180 -9.55 1.99 -0.67
N GLY A 181 -10.31 3.08 -0.70
CA GLY A 181 -9.89 4.35 -0.08
C GLY A 181 -8.82 5.14 -0.86
N TYR A 182 -8.73 4.97 -2.18
CA TYR A 182 -7.77 5.66 -3.07
C TYR A 182 -6.30 5.57 -2.63
N PRO A 183 -5.66 4.40 -2.82
CA PRO A 183 -4.23 4.27 -2.53
C PRO A 183 -3.40 5.33 -3.27
N PRO A 184 -2.50 6.08 -2.58
CA PRO A 184 -1.75 7.19 -3.19
C PRO A 184 -0.97 6.82 -4.46
N HIS A 185 -0.52 5.56 -4.56
CA HIS A 185 0.22 5.08 -5.74
C HIS A 185 -0.63 5.05 -7.00
N GLU A 186 -1.94 4.85 -6.91
CA GLU A 186 -2.83 4.84 -8.07
C GLU A 186 -2.94 6.22 -8.73
N ALA A 187 -2.63 7.30 -8.01
CA ALA A 187 -2.60 8.65 -8.57
C ALA A 187 -1.43 8.87 -9.54
N VAL A 188 -0.38 8.04 -9.53
CA VAL A 188 0.84 8.25 -10.31
C VAL A 188 0.55 8.30 -11.81
N ALA A 189 -0.19 7.32 -12.35
CA ALA A 189 -0.53 7.26 -13.77
C ALA A 189 -1.29 8.52 -14.21
N GLY A 190 -2.26 8.94 -13.39
CA GLY A 190 -3.03 10.14 -13.62
C GLY A 190 -2.18 11.43 -13.52
N ARG A 191 -1.19 11.51 -12.62
CA ARG A 191 -0.27 12.66 -12.55
C ARG A 191 0.60 12.80 -13.79
N ILE A 192 0.89 11.69 -14.47
CA ILE A 192 1.57 11.72 -15.77
C ILE A 192 0.60 12.15 -16.88
N LEU A 193 -0.65 11.65 -16.86
CA LEU A 193 -1.70 12.03 -17.80
C LEU A 193 -2.12 13.51 -17.70
N ASP A 194 -1.98 14.16 -16.54
CA ASP A 194 -2.23 15.59 -16.37
C ASP A 194 -1.38 16.47 -17.33
N HIS A 195 -0.30 15.91 -17.88
CA HIS A 195 0.56 16.57 -18.87
C HIS A 195 0.28 16.19 -20.32
N GLU A 196 -0.72 15.35 -20.57
CA GLU A 196 -1.19 15.03 -21.92
C GLU A 196 -2.37 15.93 -22.32
N PRO A 197 -2.36 16.52 -23.52
CA PRO A 197 -3.52 17.23 -24.04
C PRO A 197 -4.73 16.30 -24.09
N VAL A 198 -5.88 16.77 -23.61
CA VAL A 198 -7.14 15.99 -23.65
C VAL A 198 -7.46 15.48 -25.06
N ALA A 199 -7.18 16.27 -26.10
CA ALA A 199 -7.35 15.86 -27.49
C ALA A 199 -6.53 14.60 -27.86
N ARG A 200 -5.34 14.42 -27.27
CA ARG A 200 -4.53 13.21 -27.46
C ARG A 200 -5.12 12.02 -26.72
N ILE A 201 -5.72 12.24 -25.55
CA ILE A 201 -6.44 11.20 -24.80
C ILE A 201 -7.62 10.69 -25.62
N VAL A 202 -8.42 11.61 -26.19
CA VAL A 202 -9.53 11.27 -27.08
C VAL A 202 -9.04 10.53 -28.33
N ALA A 203 -7.99 11.03 -29.00
CA ALA A 203 -7.44 10.38 -30.19
C ALA A 203 -6.93 8.96 -29.89
N ALA A 204 -6.27 8.75 -28.75
CA ALA A 204 -5.81 7.43 -28.33
C ALA A 204 -6.98 6.46 -28.08
N LEU A 205 -8.09 6.92 -27.51
CA LEU A 205 -9.30 6.10 -27.32
C LEU A 205 -10.01 5.74 -28.63
N GLN A 206 -9.78 6.50 -29.71
CA GLN A 206 -10.29 6.21 -31.06
C GLN A 206 -9.35 5.31 -31.87
N ASP A 207 -8.13 5.08 -31.40
CA ASP A 207 -7.17 4.19 -32.07
C ASP A 207 -7.67 2.73 -32.02
N PRO A 208 -7.51 1.94 -33.10
CA PRO A 208 -7.94 0.52 -33.10
C PRO A 208 -7.30 -0.36 -32.02
N ARG A 209 -6.18 0.07 -31.42
CA ARG A 209 -5.54 -0.61 -30.29
C ARG A 209 -6.23 -0.31 -28.94
N ALA A 210 -7.14 0.66 -28.91
CA ALA A 210 -7.97 0.94 -27.75
C ALA A 210 -8.94 -0.21 -27.47
N GLY A 211 -9.44 -0.27 -26.24
CA GLY A 211 -10.26 -1.38 -25.75
C GLY A 211 -10.84 -1.05 -24.38
N GLU A 212 -11.62 -1.96 -23.81
CA GLU A 212 -12.39 -1.72 -22.58
C GLU A 212 -11.53 -1.22 -21.42
N ARG A 213 -10.34 -1.79 -21.22
CA ARG A 213 -9.40 -1.33 -20.18
C ARG A 213 -8.99 0.14 -20.33
N HIS A 214 -8.84 0.63 -21.55
CA HIS A 214 -8.45 2.02 -21.81
C HIS A 214 -9.62 2.97 -21.53
N VAL A 215 -10.85 2.55 -21.87
CA VAL A 215 -12.08 3.28 -21.53
C VAL A 215 -12.29 3.34 -20.02
N ALA A 216 -12.12 2.22 -19.32
CA ALA A 216 -12.20 2.16 -17.85
C ALA A 216 -11.14 3.07 -17.19
N GLY A 217 -9.92 3.07 -17.71
CA GLY A 217 -8.85 3.97 -17.28
C GLY A 217 -9.18 5.44 -17.47
N ALA A 218 -9.78 5.78 -18.62
CA ALA A 218 -10.21 7.15 -18.92
C ALA A 218 -11.36 7.59 -18.01
N ALA A 219 -12.35 6.72 -17.79
CA ALA A 219 -13.44 6.97 -16.85
C ALA A 219 -12.90 7.25 -15.45
N ARG A 220 -11.95 6.45 -14.96
CA ARG A 220 -11.30 6.68 -13.66
C ARG A 220 -10.50 7.98 -13.63
N TYR A 221 -9.78 8.31 -14.69
CA TYR A 221 -9.00 9.53 -14.76
C TYR A 221 -9.89 10.79 -14.72
N PHE A 222 -11.01 10.80 -15.46
CA PHE A 222 -11.87 11.98 -15.60
C PHE A 222 -12.99 12.10 -14.56
N LEU A 223 -13.51 10.98 -14.05
CA LEU A 223 -14.71 10.97 -13.18
C LEU A 223 -14.38 10.90 -11.69
N VAL A 224 -13.14 10.60 -11.32
CA VAL A 224 -12.70 10.68 -9.92
C VAL A 224 -12.46 12.16 -9.57
N PRO A 225 -13.05 12.69 -8.48
CA PRO A 225 -12.99 14.11 -8.14
C PRO A 225 -11.54 14.63 -8.03
N PRO A 226 -11.33 15.94 -8.26
CA PRO A 226 -10.00 16.52 -8.38
C PRO A 226 -9.18 16.26 -7.12
N ARG A 227 -7.94 15.85 -7.35
CA ARG A 227 -6.92 15.61 -6.33
C ARG A 227 -6.77 16.88 -5.51
N LEU A 228 -7.18 16.84 -4.24
CA LEU A 228 -6.86 17.90 -3.29
C LEU A 228 -5.35 18.08 -3.31
N SER A 229 -4.94 19.27 -3.74
CA SER A 229 -3.56 19.71 -3.73
C SER A 229 -3.11 19.76 -2.27
N ALA A 230 -2.14 18.94 -1.91
CA ALA A 230 -1.29 19.16 -0.74
C ALA A 230 0.07 19.64 -1.25
#